data_AF-A0A948U1R4-F1
#
_entry.id   AF-A0A948U1R4-F1
#
_cell.length_a   1.000
_cell.length_b   1.000
_cell.length_c   1.000
_cell.angle_alpha   90.00
_cell.angle_beta   90.00
_cell.angle_gamma   90.00
#
_symmetry.space_group_name_H-M   'P 1'
#
loop_
_entity.id
_entity.type
_entity.pdbx_description
1 polymer ?
#
loop_
_entity_poly.entity_id
_entity_poly.type
_entity_poly.pdbx_seq_one_letter_code
_entity_poly.pdbx_strand_id
1 'polypeptide(L)'
;MESIKTFSCRRAVIFFCLILVMGFGALYVFASQIKSVFQPRVIEIKNNGQAEKTANAGAKTAGFKLFGQEAAEPVNFLLLGAPGLGNDGADLTDTILLARLDEAKNKIYLFSLPRDLLVKIPESENYTKLNALYAFNKSRTFSQEEVRDGREFDALIQKAQGITGLVISHYIFVDLQTVKQLVDIFGGVNVMVAKDILDPAFPGP
;
A
#
# COMPACT_ATOMS: atom_id res chain seq x y z
N MET A 1 55.47 -29.48 41.66
CA MET A 1 56.05 -28.22 41.17
C MET A 1 55.65 -28.08 39.70
N GLU A 2 55.33 -26.86 39.27
CA GLU A 2 54.83 -26.44 37.94
C GLU A 2 53.33 -26.65 37.65
N SER A 3 52.57 -25.75 37.03
CA SER A 3 52.61 -24.29 36.83
C SER A 3 51.26 -23.98 36.16
N ILE A 4 50.29 -23.45 36.92
CA ILE A 4 48.99 -23.06 36.36
C ILE A 4 49.19 -21.71 35.69
N LYS A 5 49.32 -21.73 34.36
CA LYS A 5 49.45 -20.53 33.52
C LYS A 5 48.23 -19.64 33.70
N THR A 6 48.43 -18.53 34.41
CA THR A 6 47.50 -17.40 34.49
C THR A 6 47.33 -16.79 33.09
N PHE A 7 46.32 -17.25 32.37
CA PHE A 7 45.90 -16.60 31.12
C PHE A 7 45.43 -15.19 31.46
N SER A 8 46.27 -14.21 31.13
CA SER A 8 46.09 -12.79 31.40
C SER A 8 44.68 -12.31 31.06
N CYS A 9 43.94 -11.93 32.11
CA CYS A 9 42.57 -11.39 32.06
C CYS A 9 42.43 -10.24 31.03
N ARG A 10 43.50 -9.46 30.78
CA ARG A 10 43.52 -8.41 29.75
C ARG A 10 43.33 -8.95 28.32
N ARG A 11 43.87 -10.13 27.99
CA ARG A 11 43.74 -10.72 26.64
C ARG A 11 42.34 -11.27 26.40
N ALA A 12 41.71 -11.86 27.42
CA ALA A 12 40.33 -12.35 27.35
C ALA A 12 39.33 -11.20 27.18
N VAL A 13 39.53 -10.08 27.88
CA VAL A 13 38.68 -8.88 27.77
C VAL A 13 38.77 -8.25 26.37
N ILE A 14 39.98 -8.18 25.78
CA ILE A 14 40.17 -7.61 24.43
C ILE A 14 39.47 -8.47 23.35
N PHE A 15 39.56 -9.80 23.45
CA PHE A 15 38.88 -10.70 22.51
C PHE A 15 37.35 -10.58 22.59
N PHE A 16 36.79 -10.46 23.81
CA PHE A 16 35.35 -10.29 23.99
C PHE A 16 34.84 -8.95 23.42
N CYS A 17 35.61 -7.86 23.62
CA CYS A 17 35.28 -6.56 23.02
C CYS A 17 35.34 -6.60 21.47
N LEU A 18 36.29 -7.32 20.87
CA LEU A 18 36.38 -7.45 19.41
C LEU A 18 35.18 -8.23 18.83
N ILE A 19 34.73 -9.29 19.50
CA ILE A 19 33.55 -10.06 19.09
C ILE A 19 32.29 -9.20 19.19
N LEU A 20 32.15 -8.40 20.25
CA LEU A 20 31.02 -7.46 20.38
C LEU A 20 31.02 -6.39 19.29
N VAL A 21 32.19 -5.81 18.96
CA VAL A 21 32.31 -4.80 17.90
C VAL A 21 32.02 -5.40 16.52
N MET A 22 32.52 -6.59 16.22
CA MET A 22 32.20 -7.28 14.96
C MET A 22 30.73 -7.71 14.91
N GLY A 23 30.15 -8.16 16.02
CA GLY A 23 28.74 -8.52 16.12
C GLY A 23 27.81 -7.32 15.93
N PHE A 24 28.12 -6.18 16.57
CA PHE A 24 27.39 -4.92 16.38
C PHE A 24 27.56 -4.37 14.96
N GLY A 25 28.76 -4.48 14.38
CA GLY A 25 29.02 -4.09 13.00
C GLY A 25 28.22 -4.94 12.01
N ALA A 26 28.21 -6.26 12.18
CA ALA A 26 27.42 -7.17 11.36
C ALA A 26 25.92 -6.94 11.53
N LEU A 27 25.43 -6.69 12.75
CA LEU A 27 24.03 -6.36 13.02
C LEU A 27 23.65 -5.00 12.42
N TYR A 28 24.54 -4.01 12.45
CA TYR A 28 24.32 -2.70 11.84
C TYR A 28 24.28 -2.78 10.31
N VAL A 29 25.18 -3.56 9.70
CA VAL A 29 25.18 -3.85 8.26
C VAL A 29 23.96 -4.68 7.86
N PHE A 30 23.56 -5.65 8.68
CA PHE A 30 22.35 -6.44 8.45
C PHE A 30 21.07 -5.59 8.58
N ALA A 31 20.99 -4.71 9.59
CA ALA A 31 19.90 -3.77 9.75
C ALA A 31 19.84 -2.71 8.64
N SER A 32 20.99 -2.29 8.07
CA SER A 32 21.02 -1.38 6.94
C SER A 32 20.65 -2.05 5.61
N GLN A 33 20.99 -3.33 5.45
CA GLN A 33 20.50 -4.16 4.33
C GLN A 33 18.98 -4.41 4.41
N ILE A 34 18.41 -4.56 5.62
CA ILE A 34 16.95 -4.66 5.78
C ILE A 34 16.25 -3.35 5.37
N LYS A 35 16.77 -2.18 5.73
CA LYS A 35 16.16 -0.88 5.33
C LYS A 35 16.11 -0.66 3.81
N SER A 36 17.02 -1.27 3.05
CA SER A 36 17.10 -1.16 1.59
C SER A 36 16.29 -2.22 0.85
N VAL A 37 16.03 -3.37 1.47
CA VAL A 37 15.14 -4.42 0.94
C VAL A 37 13.67 -4.13 1.27
N PHE A 38 13.39 -3.36 2.33
CA PHE A 38 12.05 -3.08 2.84
C PHE A 38 11.54 -1.67 2.47
N GLN A 39 11.62 -1.30 1.19
CA GLN A 39 10.85 -0.18 0.63
C GLN A 39 9.72 -0.74 -0.26
N PRO A 40 8.79 -1.61 0.22
CA PRO A 40 7.58 -1.83 -0.55
C PRO A 40 6.94 -0.45 -0.70
N ARG A 41 6.73 -0.04 -1.95
CA ARG A 41 6.05 1.22 -2.23
C ARG A 41 4.59 1.02 -1.81
N VAL A 42 4.35 1.37 -0.56
CA VAL A 42 3.17 2.07 -0.06
C VAL A 42 1.91 1.20 -0.01
N ILE A 43 1.66 0.53 1.13
CA ILE A 43 0.30 0.44 1.66
C ILE A 43 0.01 1.82 2.27
N GLU A 44 -0.39 2.80 1.45
CA GLU A 44 -0.89 4.06 1.99
C GLU A 44 -2.32 3.85 2.42
N ILE A 45 -2.57 3.90 3.72
CA ILE A 45 -3.90 4.16 4.25
C ILE A 45 -3.96 5.66 4.52
N LYS A 46 -4.42 6.44 3.56
CA LYS A 46 -4.72 7.87 3.80
C LYS A 46 -6.19 8.08 4.03
N ASN A 47 -6.49 8.90 5.03
CA ASN A 47 -7.83 9.45 5.22
C ASN A 47 -8.10 10.46 4.11
N ASN A 48 -9.17 10.25 3.34
CA ASN A 48 -9.66 11.26 2.42
C ASN A 48 -10.26 12.41 3.25
N GLY A 49 -9.65 13.59 3.19
CA GLY A 49 -10.09 14.80 3.92
C GLY A 49 -11.52 15.26 3.57
N GLN A 50 -12.17 14.68 2.56
CA GLN A 50 -13.59 14.89 2.30
C GLN A 50 -14.53 14.23 3.31
N ALA A 51 -14.08 13.18 4.01
CA ALA A 51 -14.85 12.58 5.11
C ALA A 51 -15.05 13.58 6.26
N GLU A 52 -14.12 14.52 6.46
CA GLU A 52 -14.24 15.57 7.48
C GLU A 52 -15.15 16.74 7.04
N LYS A 53 -15.18 17.08 5.75
CA LYS A 53 -15.96 18.26 5.29
C LYS A 53 -17.48 18.10 5.38
N THR A 54 -17.98 16.87 5.41
CA THR A 54 -19.42 16.58 5.64
C THR A 54 -19.75 16.42 7.12
N ALA A 55 -18.75 16.43 8.01
CA ALA A 55 -18.89 16.21 9.44
C ALA A 55 -18.93 17.51 10.27
N ASN A 56 -19.17 18.67 9.65
CA ASN A 56 -19.38 19.95 10.34
C ASN A 56 -20.80 20.07 10.90
N ALA A 57 -21.18 19.09 11.70
CA ALA A 57 -22.20 19.15 12.74
C ALA A 57 -21.87 18.08 13.79
N GLY A 58 -20.76 18.27 14.51
CA GLY A 58 -20.56 17.63 15.83
C GLY A 58 -19.95 16.22 15.89
N ALA A 59 -19.14 15.77 14.94
CA ALA A 59 -18.43 14.50 15.08
C ALA A 59 -16.96 14.71 15.52
N LYS A 60 -16.63 14.23 16.71
CA LYS A 60 -15.25 14.11 17.22
C LYS A 60 -14.41 13.32 16.22
N THR A 61 -13.19 13.79 15.97
CA THR A 61 -12.11 13.16 15.18
C THR A 61 -12.08 11.65 15.41
N ALA A 62 -12.66 10.89 14.48
CA ALA A 62 -12.63 9.44 14.50
C ALA A 62 -11.29 8.98 13.93
N GLY A 63 -10.29 8.88 14.82
CA GLY A 63 -9.13 8.03 14.53
C GLY A 63 -9.60 6.62 14.21
N PHE A 64 -8.85 5.90 13.36
CA PHE A 64 -9.11 4.50 12.99
C PHE A 64 -9.44 3.68 14.23
N LYS A 65 -10.72 3.36 14.44
CA LYS A 65 -11.15 2.50 15.55
C LYS A 65 -10.85 1.07 15.16
N LEU A 66 -10.14 0.37 16.05
CA LEU A 66 -9.88 -1.06 15.91
C LEU A 66 -11.22 -1.82 15.93
N PHE A 67 -11.31 -2.84 15.08
CA PHE A 67 -12.46 -3.74 14.96
C PHE A 67 -13.03 -4.13 16.33
N GLY A 68 -14.35 -3.94 16.52
CA GLY A 68 -15.06 -4.41 17.74
C GLY A 68 -15.41 -3.35 18.79
N GLN A 69 -15.39 -2.05 18.48
CA GLN A 69 -15.97 -1.02 19.35
C GLN A 69 -17.22 -0.37 18.77
N GLU A 70 -18.38 -0.76 19.32
CA GLU A 70 -19.75 -0.31 19.00
C GLU A 70 -20.12 -0.48 17.50
N ALA A 71 -21.41 -0.50 17.15
CA ALA A 71 -21.82 -0.67 15.75
C ALA A 71 -21.37 0.55 14.92
N ALA A 72 -20.14 0.48 14.41
CA ALA A 72 -19.52 1.53 13.62
C ALA A 72 -20.25 1.65 12.28
N GLU A 73 -20.43 2.89 11.82
CA GLU A 73 -20.94 3.13 10.47
C GLU A 73 -20.08 2.39 9.43
N PRO A 74 -20.68 1.86 8.35
CA PRO A 74 -19.91 1.11 7.37
C PRO A 74 -18.78 1.96 6.76
N VAL A 75 -17.56 1.42 6.80
CA VAL A 75 -16.36 2.12 6.30
C VAL A 75 -16.09 1.67 4.87
N ASN A 76 -15.87 2.63 3.97
CA ASN A 76 -15.53 2.34 2.57
C ASN A 76 -14.05 2.59 2.31
N PHE A 77 -13.38 1.59 1.75
CA PHE A 77 -11.98 1.58 1.34
C PHE A 77 -11.90 1.46 -0.18
N LEU A 78 -11.01 2.24 -0.80
CA LEU A 78 -10.70 2.08 -2.22
C LEU A 78 -9.35 1.38 -2.39
N LEU A 79 -9.37 0.17 -2.92
CA LEU A 79 -8.20 -0.64 -3.22
C LEU A 79 -7.76 -0.34 -4.66
N LEU A 80 -6.53 0.10 -4.82
CA LEU A 80 -5.92 0.51 -6.09
C LEU A 80 -4.72 -0.38 -6.38
N GLY A 81 -4.70 -1.01 -7.54
CA GLY A 81 -3.59 -1.84 -8.01
C GLY A 81 -3.01 -1.27 -9.30
N ALA A 82 -1.69 -1.11 -9.34
CA ALA A 82 -0.96 -0.68 -10.54
C ALA A 82 0.30 -1.52 -10.78
N PRO A 83 0.84 -1.56 -12.01
CA PRO A 83 2.09 -2.27 -12.29
C PRO A 83 3.26 -1.79 -11.44
N GLY A 84 3.34 -0.49 -11.15
CA GLY A 84 4.43 0.11 -10.37
C GLY A 84 5.69 0.38 -11.19
N LEU A 85 6.71 0.97 -10.54
CA LEU A 85 7.94 1.44 -11.18
C LEU A 85 8.68 0.31 -11.91
N GLY A 86 9.18 0.62 -13.12
CA GLY A 86 9.92 -0.33 -13.95
C GLY A 86 9.06 -1.24 -14.83
N ASN A 87 7.73 -1.08 -14.79
CA ASN A 87 6.78 -1.77 -15.66
C ASN A 87 6.12 -0.78 -16.64
N ASP A 88 5.66 -1.29 -17.79
CA ASP A 88 4.86 -0.51 -18.73
C ASP A 88 3.55 -0.08 -18.08
N GLY A 89 3.18 1.19 -18.27
CA GLY A 89 1.99 1.75 -17.63
C GLY A 89 2.09 1.79 -16.10
N ALA A 90 3.29 1.99 -15.54
CA ALA A 90 3.56 2.03 -14.09
C ALA A 90 2.53 2.82 -13.26
N ASP A 91 1.98 3.89 -13.84
CA ASP A 91 1.03 4.81 -13.21
C ASP A 91 -0.42 4.65 -13.71
N LEU A 92 -0.76 3.50 -14.28
CA LEU A 92 -2.14 3.13 -14.62
C LEU A 92 -2.69 2.16 -13.57
N THR A 93 -3.83 2.52 -12.98
CA THR A 93 -4.51 1.65 -12.01
C THR A 93 -5.35 0.59 -12.72
N ASP A 94 -4.77 -0.59 -12.93
CA ASP A 94 -5.45 -1.71 -13.59
C ASP A 94 -6.51 -2.36 -12.70
N THR A 95 -6.35 -2.27 -11.38
CA THR A 95 -7.33 -2.75 -10.41
C THR A 95 -7.88 -1.58 -9.61
N ILE A 96 -9.19 -1.42 -9.62
CA ILE A 96 -9.91 -0.42 -8.81
C ILE A 96 -11.07 -1.14 -8.13
N LEU A 97 -10.98 -1.35 -6.82
CA LEU A 97 -11.95 -2.14 -6.07
C LEU A 97 -12.44 -1.36 -4.86
N LEU A 98 -13.74 -1.15 -4.77
CA LEU A 98 -14.37 -0.57 -3.59
C LEU A 98 -14.70 -1.69 -2.60
N ALA A 99 -14.15 -1.59 -1.39
CA ALA A 99 -14.44 -2.48 -0.29
C ALA A 99 -15.25 -1.74 0.79
N ARG A 100 -16.45 -2.22 1.07
CA ARG A 100 -17.30 -1.72 2.16
C ARG A 100 -17.33 -2.72 3.29
N LEU A 101 -16.83 -2.32 4.45
CA LEU A 101 -16.90 -3.07 5.69
C LEU A 101 -18.14 -2.65 6.47
N ASP A 102 -19.09 -3.57 6.65
CA ASP A 102 -20.30 -3.37 7.46
C ASP A 102 -20.19 -4.28 8.69
N GLU A 103 -19.59 -3.74 9.77
CA GLU A 103 -19.36 -4.48 11.03
C GLU A 103 -20.69 -4.87 11.68
N ALA A 104 -21.70 -4.00 11.62
CA ALA A 104 -23.03 -4.29 12.16
C ALA A 104 -23.67 -5.54 11.53
N LYS A 105 -23.37 -5.81 10.25
CA LYS A 105 -23.85 -7.02 9.55
C LYS A 105 -22.81 -8.14 9.46
N ASN A 106 -21.59 -7.94 9.98
CA ASN A 106 -20.45 -8.83 9.78
C ASN A 106 -20.23 -9.19 8.30
N LYS A 107 -20.32 -8.19 7.41
CA LYS A 107 -20.21 -8.40 5.96
C LYS A 107 -19.18 -7.45 5.34
N ILE A 108 -18.43 -7.97 4.38
CA ILE A 108 -17.57 -7.19 3.49
C ILE A 108 -18.18 -7.27 2.09
N TYR A 109 -18.41 -6.12 1.48
CA TYR A 109 -18.87 -6.01 0.10
C TYR A 109 -17.71 -5.52 -0.76
N LEU A 110 -17.44 -6.22 -1.86
CA LEU A 110 -16.40 -5.88 -2.81
C LEU A 110 -17.05 -5.54 -4.15
N PHE A 111 -16.72 -4.38 -4.71
CA PHE A 111 -17.26 -3.91 -5.98
C PHE A 111 -16.16 -3.38 -6.89
N SER A 112 -15.92 -4.07 -8.00
CA SER A 112 -14.88 -3.69 -8.97
C SER A 112 -15.37 -2.56 -9.88
N LEU A 113 -14.61 -1.48 -9.94
CA LEU A 113 -14.80 -0.41 -10.91
C LEU A 113 -14.02 -0.74 -12.18
N PRO A 114 -14.65 -0.82 -13.37
CA PRO A 114 -13.94 -1.07 -14.61
C PRO A 114 -12.93 0.04 -14.92
N ARG A 115 -11.68 -0.33 -15.19
CA ARG A 115 -10.57 0.60 -15.45
C ARG A 115 -10.81 1.53 -16.65
N ASP A 116 -11.55 1.04 -17.64
CA ASP A 116 -11.84 1.70 -18.92
C ASP A 116 -13.10 2.57 -18.89
N LEU A 117 -13.72 2.78 -17.71
CA LEU A 117 -14.85 3.70 -17.58
C LEU A 117 -14.47 5.10 -18.08
N LEU A 118 -15.25 5.63 -19.03
CA LEU A 118 -15.07 6.99 -19.54
C LEU A 118 -15.55 8.00 -18.50
N VAL A 119 -14.63 8.81 -17.99
CA VAL A 119 -14.88 9.80 -16.94
C VAL A 119 -14.37 11.18 -17.34
N LYS A 120 -15.12 12.22 -16.99
CA LYS A 120 -14.67 13.62 -17.15
C LYS A 120 -13.52 13.88 -16.20
N ILE A 121 -12.43 14.46 -16.69
CA ILE A 121 -11.27 14.86 -15.87
C ILE A 121 -11.72 16.01 -14.94
N PRO A 122 -11.42 15.98 -13.63
CA PRO A 122 -11.72 17.09 -12.73
C PRO A 122 -11.15 18.42 -13.27
N GLU A 123 -11.95 19.48 -13.20
CA GLU A 123 -11.55 20.84 -13.62
C GLU A 123 -11.14 20.95 -15.12
N SER A 124 -11.61 20.03 -15.96
CA SER A 124 -11.34 20.04 -17.40
C SER A 124 -12.59 19.60 -18.17
N GLU A 125 -12.75 20.08 -19.41
CA GLU A 125 -13.79 19.62 -20.34
C GLU A 125 -13.44 18.30 -21.04
N ASN A 126 -12.23 17.77 -20.81
CA ASN A 126 -11.76 16.54 -21.43
C ASN A 126 -12.21 15.30 -20.66
N TYR A 127 -12.24 14.17 -21.37
CA TYR A 127 -12.58 12.85 -20.82
C TYR A 127 -11.39 11.91 -20.94
N THR A 128 -11.29 10.97 -20.02
CA THR A 128 -10.28 9.92 -20.03
C THR A 128 -10.83 8.64 -19.41
N LYS A 129 -10.05 7.56 -19.49
CA LYS A 129 -10.34 6.31 -18.77
C LYS A 129 -10.08 6.50 -17.28
N LEU A 130 -10.87 5.84 -16.43
CA LEU A 130 -10.75 5.95 -14.98
C LEU A 130 -9.33 5.65 -14.48
N ASN A 131 -8.67 4.63 -15.03
CA ASN A 131 -7.31 4.27 -14.62
C ASN A 131 -6.24 5.32 -14.90
N ALA A 132 -6.44 6.11 -15.95
CA ALA A 132 -5.51 7.15 -16.39
C ALA A 132 -5.56 8.39 -15.49
N LEU A 133 -6.57 8.52 -14.61
CA LEU A 133 -6.62 9.63 -13.67
C LEU A 133 -5.45 9.61 -12.67
N TYR A 134 -4.92 8.43 -12.34
CA TYR A 134 -3.73 8.33 -11.49
C TYR A 134 -2.52 8.99 -12.17
N ALA A 135 -2.14 8.52 -13.35
CA ALA A 135 -1.06 9.11 -14.15
C ALA A 135 -1.28 10.62 -14.40
N PHE A 136 -2.52 11.01 -14.72
CA PHE A 136 -2.86 12.40 -14.97
C PHE A 136 -2.65 13.29 -13.75
N ASN A 137 -3.21 12.94 -12.59
CA ASN A 137 -3.05 13.74 -11.38
C ASN A 137 -1.60 13.76 -10.90
N LYS A 138 -0.93 12.60 -10.90
CA LYS A 138 0.49 12.49 -10.55
C LYS A 138 1.35 13.41 -11.43
N SER A 139 1.03 13.52 -12.73
CA SER A 139 1.72 14.44 -13.62
C SER A 139 1.47 15.91 -13.27
N ARG A 140 0.30 16.30 -12.74
CA ARG A 140 0.02 17.70 -12.39
C ARG A 140 0.65 18.13 -11.06
N THR A 141 0.81 17.19 -10.14
CA THR A 141 1.31 17.38 -8.77
C THR A 141 2.84 17.46 -8.72
N PHE A 142 3.49 18.16 -9.67
CA PHE A 142 4.94 18.13 -10.01
C PHE A 142 5.98 18.38 -8.88
N SER A 143 5.60 18.51 -7.60
CA SER A 143 6.57 18.43 -6.49
C SER A 143 6.60 17.01 -5.90
N GLN A 144 7.81 16.44 -5.80
CA GLN A 144 8.00 15.10 -5.21
C GLN A 144 7.48 14.99 -3.77
N GLU A 145 7.37 16.11 -3.05
CA GLU A 145 6.78 16.15 -1.70
C GLU A 145 5.28 15.84 -1.74
N GLU A 146 4.54 16.36 -2.71
CA GLU A 146 3.09 16.19 -2.79
C GLU A 146 2.67 14.79 -3.27
N VAL A 147 3.54 14.12 -4.02
CA VAL A 147 3.38 12.69 -4.37
C VAL A 147 3.52 11.80 -3.12
N ARG A 148 4.17 12.28 -2.06
CA ARG A 148 4.19 11.57 -0.76
C ARG A 148 2.94 11.87 0.06
N ASP A 149 2.21 12.92 -0.29
CA ASP A 149 0.94 13.32 0.33
C ASP A 149 -0.29 12.68 -0.32
N GLY A 150 -0.12 11.88 -1.39
CA GLY A 150 -1.16 10.95 -1.89
C GLY A 150 -2.21 11.62 -2.76
N ARG A 151 -1.98 12.89 -3.07
CA ARG A 151 -2.88 13.73 -3.86
C ARG A 151 -2.93 13.29 -5.33
N GLU A 152 -2.01 12.43 -5.75
CA GLU A 152 -2.06 11.74 -7.04
C GLU A 152 -3.35 10.92 -7.26
N PHE A 153 -4.04 10.49 -6.20
CA PHE A 153 -5.24 9.67 -6.29
C PHE A 153 -6.54 10.48 -6.13
N ASP A 154 -6.46 11.76 -5.77
CA ASP A 154 -7.63 12.58 -5.43
C ASP A 154 -8.68 12.62 -6.55
N ALA A 155 -8.24 12.79 -7.81
CA ALA A 155 -9.15 12.76 -8.95
C ALA A 155 -9.84 11.41 -9.13
N LEU A 156 -9.11 10.32 -8.94
CA LEU A 156 -9.63 8.97 -9.06
C LEU A 156 -10.63 8.69 -7.93
N ILE A 157 -10.30 9.03 -6.69
CA ILE A 157 -11.16 8.90 -5.52
C ILE A 157 -12.44 9.73 -5.70
N GLN A 158 -12.32 11.00 -6.10
CA GLN A 158 -13.47 11.86 -6.36
C GLN A 158 -14.41 11.26 -7.40
N LYS A 159 -13.88 10.68 -8.49
CA LYS A 159 -14.70 10.05 -9.53
C LYS A 159 -15.30 8.72 -9.06
N ALA A 160 -14.56 7.91 -8.31
CA ALA A 160 -15.08 6.70 -7.69
C ALA A 160 -16.25 7.02 -6.72
N GLN A 161 -16.14 8.08 -5.92
CA GLN A 161 -17.22 8.57 -5.07
C GLN A 161 -18.43 9.03 -5.90
N GLY A 162 -18.19 9.77 -6.98
CA GLY A 162 -19.26 10.23 -7.89
C GLY A 162 -19.98 9.10 -8.62
N ILE A 163 -19.26 8.04 -9.02
CA ILE A 163 -19.84 6.86 -9.70
C ILE A 163 -20.66 6.02 -8.71
N THR A 164 -20.14 5.82 -7.50
CA THR A 164 -20.73 4.88 -6.53
C THR A 164 -21.74 5.55 -5.59
N GLY A 165 -21.69 6.88 -5.46
CA GLY A 165 -22.46 7.63 -4.47
C GLY A 165 -22.00 7.39 -3.02
N LEU A 166 -20.87 6.71 -2.82
CA LEU A 166 -20.36 6.35 -1.49
C LEU A 166 -19.20 7.26 -1.09
N VAL A 167 -19.16 7.63 0.19
CA VAL A 167 -18.02 8.36 0.76
C VAL A 167 -16.88 7.39 0.99
N ILE A 168 -15.77 7.58 0.28
CA ILE A 168 -14.56 6.77 0.42
C ILE A 168 -13.72 7.41 1.52
N SER A 169 -13.58 6.70 2.64
CA SER A 169 -12.87 7.19 3.83
C SER A 169 -11.37 6.98 3.70
N HIS A 170 -10.97 5.85 3.13
CA HIS A 170 -9.57 5.47 2.98
C HIS A 170 -9.33 4.90 1.59
N TYR A 171 -8.10 4.98 1.11
CA TYR A 171 -7.65 4.16 -0.01
C TYR A 171 -6.45 3.31 0.44
N ILE A 172 -6.14 2.27 -0.33
CA ILE A 172 -4.95 1.45 -0.24
C ILE A 172 -4.42 1.31 -1.65
N PHE A 173 -3.17 1.66 -1.87
CA PHE A 173 -2.47 1.41 -3.12
C PHE A 173 -1.58 0.18 -2.98
N VAL A 174 -1.43 -0.62 -4.04
CA VAL A 174 -0.56 -1.80 -4.06
C VAL A 174 0.04 -1.95 -5.45
N ASP A 175 1.35 -2.17 -5.53
CA ASP A 175 2.02 -2.53 -6.78
C ASP A 175 2.21 -4.05 -6.92
N LEU A 176 2.56 -4.51 -8.12
CA LEU A 176 2.76 -5.94 -8.40
C LEU A 176 3.86 -6.57 -7.53
N GLN A 177 4.91 -5.81 -7.19
CA GLN A 177 5.98 -6.30 -6.32
C GLN A 177 5.45 -6.58 -4.90
N THR A 178 4.62 -5.68 -4.38
CA THR A 178 3.99 -5.80 -3.08
C THR A 178 3.00 -6.97 -3.05
N VAL A 179 2.22 -7.18 -4.12
CA VAL A 179 1.34 -8.37 -4.22
C VAL A 179 2.16 -9.66 -4.15
N LYS A 180 3.28 -9.75 -4.88
CA LYS A 180 4.16 -10.92 -4.83
C LYS A 180 4.68 -11.16 -3.42
N GLN A 181 5.19 -10.13 -2.75
CA GLN A 181 5.69 -10.24 -1.38
C GLN A 181 4.62 -10.70 -0.39
N LEU A 182 3.38 -10.18 -0.51
CA LEU A 182 2.27 -10.62 0.34
C LEU A 182 1.96 -12.10 0.15
N VAL A 183 1.90 -12.57 -1.10
CA VAL A 183 1.67 -13.99 -1.41
C VAL A 183 2.80 -14.86 -0.82
N ASP A 184 4.06 -14.44 -0.95
CA ASP A 184 5.21 -15.17 -0.40
C ASP A 184 5.14 -15.25 1.14
N ILE A 185 4.74 -14.17 1.82
CA ILE A 185 4.57 -14.13 3.29
C ILE A 185 3.51 -15.12 3.76
N PHE A 186 2.40 -15.24 3.03
CA PHE A 186 1.32 -16.18 3.36
C PHE A 186 1.61 -17.62 2.93
N GLY A 187 2.75 -17.88 2.29
CA GLY A 187 3.12 -19.22 1.83
C GLY A 187 2.36 -19.66 0.57
N GLY A 188 1.90 -18.71 -0.24
CA GLY A 188 1.08 -18.94 -1.43
C GLY A 188 -0.42 -18.77 -1.19
N VAL A 189 -1.20 -18.82 -2.27
CA VAL A 189 -2.67 -18.78 -2.24
C VAL A 189 -3.24 -19.91 -3.09
N ASN A 190 -4.26 -20.59 -2.56
CA ASN A 190 -4.99 -21.60 -3.29
C ASN A 190 -6.11 -20.94 -4.10
N VAL A 191 -6.07 -21.09 -5.43
CA VAL A 191 -7.06 -20.54 -6.35
C VAL A 191 -7.67 -21.68 -7.15
N MET A 192 -9.00 -21.71 -7.23
CA MET A 192 -9.71 -22.64 -8.11
C MET A 192 -9.70 -22.09 -9.54
N VAL A 193 -8.88 -22.68 -10.40
CA VAL A 193 -8.86 -22.36 -11.83
C VAL A 193 -9.84 -23.29 -12.52
N ALA A 194 -11.00 -22.77 -12.94
CA ALA A 194 -12.07 -23.58 -13.52
C ALA A 194 -11.72 -24.14 -14.92
N LYS A 195 -10.83 -23.46 -15.64
CA LYS A 195 -10.41 -23.83 -16.98
C LYS A 195 -8.97 -23.36 -17.23
N ASP A 196 -8.21 -24.18 -17.94
CA ASP A 196 -6.86 -23.84 -18.36
C ASP A 196 -6.85 -22.60 -19.26
N ILE A 197 -5.84 -21.75 -19.06
CA ILE A 197 -5.57 -20.57 -19.87
C ILE A 197 -4.33 -20.86 -20.70
N LEU A 198 -4.46 -20.75 -22.03
CA LEU A 198 -3.35 -20.81 -22.97
C LEU A 198 -3.19 -19.42 -23.59
N ASP A 199 -2.22 -18.65 -23.11
CA ASP A 199 -1.85 -17.36 -23.65
C ASP A 199 -0.36 -17.35 -24.05
N PRO A 200 -0.03 -17.86 -25.25
CA PRO A 200 1.35 -17.94 -25.71
C PRO A 200 1.91 -16.59 -26.16
N ALA A 201 1.06 -15.56 -26.27
CA ALA A 201 1.43 -14.24 -26.74
C ALA A 201 1.74 -13.27 -25.59
N PHE A 202 1.62 -13.68 -24.32
CA PHE A 202 1.86 -12.82 -23.17
C PHE A 202 3.35 -12.44 -22.98
N PRO A 203 3.69 -11.19 -22.65
CA PRO A 203 2.86 -9.98 -22.72
C PRO A 203 2.86 -9.46 -24.15
N GLY A 204 1.71 -9.52 -24.83
CA GLY A 204 1.63 -9.19 -26.25
C GLY A 204 1.89 -7.70 -26.51
N PRO A 205 2.30 -7.32 -27.75
CA PRO A 205 2.32 -5.92 -28.18
C PRO A 205 0.92 -5.29 -28.15
#